data_AF-A0A841BWS2-F1
#
_entry.id   AF-A0A841BWS2-F1
#
_cell.length_a   1.000
_cell.length_b   1.000
_cell.length_c   1.000
_cell.angle_alpha   90.00
_cell.angle_beta   90.00
_cell.angle_gamma   90.00
#
_symmetry.space_group_name_H-M   'P 1'
#
loop_
_entity.id
_entity.type
_entity.pdbx_description
1 polymer ?
#
loop_
_entity_poly.entity_id
_entity_poly.type
_entity_poly.pdbx_seq_one_letter_code
_entity_poly.pdbx_strand_id
1 'polypeptide(L)' 'MTQPNSAAWLRSTFCEATACVEARREGNDVLLRNSTEPDRVLAFDAVAWAEFRIGVAEGEFDL' A
#
# COMPACT_ATOMS: atom_id res chain seq x y z
N MET A 1 -18.98 -18.71 1.16
CA MET A 1 -18.63 -17.28 1.06
C MET A 1 -17.12 -17.20 1.09
N THR A 2 -16.47 -16.99 -0.05
CA THR A 2 -15.00 -16.96 -0.15
C THR A 2 -14.54 -15.58 0.30
N GLN A 3 -13.95 -15.47 1.49
CA GLN A 3 -13.25 -14.25 1.91
C GLN A 3 -12.11 -13.98 0.91
N PRO A 4 -11.95 -12.76 0.39
CA PRO A 4 -10.74 -12.42 -0.34
C PRO A 4 -9.56 -12.70 0.59
N ASN A 5 -8.53 -13.37 0.06
CA ASN A 5 -7.36 -13.77 0.81
C ASN A 5 -6.59 -12.51 1.24
N SER A 6 -6.98 -11.91 2.38
CA SER A 6 -6.40 -10.68 2.93
C SER A 6 -4.91 -10.82 3.26
N ALA A 7 -4.34 -12.04 3.16
CA ALA A 7 -2.94 -12.32 3.39
C ALA A 7 -2.01 -11.99 2.20
N ALA A 8 -2.55 -11.82 0.98
CA ALA A 8 -1.73 -11.64 -0.22
C ALA A 8 -1.37 -10.16 -0.46
N TRP A 9 -0.12 -9.91 -0.85
CA TRP A 9 0.32 -8.60 -1.33
C TRP A 9 -0.29 -8.28 -2.69
N LEU A 10 -0.91 -7.11 -2.79
CA LEU A 10 -1.50 -6.58 -4.01
C LEU A 10 -0.51 -5.61 -4.66
N ARG A 11 0.03 -5.98 -5.82
CA ARG A 11 0.89 -5.13 -6.63
C ARG A 11 0.08 -4.03 -7.31
N SER A 12 0.58 -2.81 -7.31
CA SER A 12 -0.03 -1.68 -8.03
C SER A 12 -0.11 -1.96 -9.54
N THR A 13 -1.27 -1.69 -10.13
CA THR A 13 -1.51 -1.80 -11.58
C THR A 13 -0.78 -0.73 -12.39
N PHE A 14 -0.35 0.36 -11.75
CA PHE A 14 0.45 1.41 -12.38
C PHE A 14 1.94 1.04 -12.46
N CYS A 15 2.36 -0.08 -11.88
CA CYS A 15 3.76 -0.48 -11.93
C CYS A 15 4.12 -1.09 -13.28
N GLU A 16 4.84 -0.33 -14.10
CA GLU A 16 5.34 -0.77 -15.41
C GLU A 16 6.74 -1.40 -15.35
N ALA A 17 7.43 -1.33 -14.20
CA ALA A 17 8.84 -1.72 -14.05
C ALA A 17 9.07 -2.75 -12.92
N THR A 18 10.30 -2.77 -12.38
CA THR A 18 10.79 -3.73 -11.38
C THR A 18 10.60 -3.29 -9.93
N ALA A 19 10.52 -2.00 -9.64
CA ALA A 19 10.33 -1.43 -8.30
C ALA A 19 8.87 -0.99 -8.10
N CYS A 20 8.02 -1.94 -7.69
CA CYS A 20 6.59 -1.72 -7.57
C CYS A 20 6.18 -1.50 -6.12
N VAL A 21 5.18 -0.63 -5.94
CA VAL A 21 4.45 -0.57 -4.68
C VAL A 21 3.53 -1.78 -4.57
N GLU A 22 3.62 -2.47 -3.44
CA GLU A 22 2.71 -3.54 -3.04
C GLU A 22 2.01 -3.15 -1.75
N ALA A 23 0.72 -3.48 -1.64
CA ALA A 23 -0.10 -3.20 -0.47
C ALA A 23 -0.76 -4.47 0.06
N ARG A 24 -0.91 -4.57 1.39
CA ARG A 24 -1.66 -5.65 2.03
C ARG A 24 -2.51 -5.07 3.16
N ARG A 25 -3.73 -5.59 3.34
CA ARG A 25 -4.56 -5.27 4.51
C ARG A 25 -4.28 -6.27 5.62
N GLU A 26 -3.98 -5.78 6.81
CA GLU A 26 -3.75 -6.63 7.99
C GLU A 26 -4.63 -6.11 9.14
N GLY A 27 -5.75 -6.79 9.39
CA GLY A 27 -6.75 -6.27 10.32
C GLY A 27 -7.28 -4.91 9.85
N ASN A 28 -7.08 -3.87 10.68
CA ASN A 28 -7.46 -2.49 10.37
C ASN A 28 -6.31 -1.67 9.76
N ASP A 29 -5.14 -2.28 9.61
CA ASP A 29 -3.94 -1.61 9.14
C ASP A 29 -3.73 -1.89 7.64
N VAL A 30 -3.03 -0.97 7.01
CA VAL A 30 -2.53 -1.11 5.64
C VAL A 30 -1.02 -1.16 5.70
N LEU A 31 -0.47 -2.24 5.17
CA LEU A 31 0.96 -2.42 4.99
C LEU A 31 1.34 -2.06 3.56
N LEU A 32 2.42 -1.30 3.41
CA LEU A 32 2.98 -0.91 2.13
C LEU A 32 4.45 -1.34 2.06
N ARG A 33 4.91 -1.78 0.89
CA ARG A 33 6.33 -2.07 0.65
C ARG A 33 6.70 -1.85 -0.81
N ASN A 34 8.00 -1.80 -1.08
CA ASN A 34 8.55 -1.92 -2.42
C ASN A 34 8.83 -3.40 -2.72
N SER A 35 8.45 -3.88 -3.91
CA SER A 35 8.70 -5.25 -4.34
C SER A 35 10.19 -5.62 -4.38
N THR A 36 11.10 -4.66 -4.53
CA THR A 36 12.56 -4.89 -4.48
C THR A 36 13.14 -4.84 -3.07
N GLU A 37 12.38 -4.37 -2.07
CA GLU A 37 12.78 -4.30 -0.67
C GLU A 37 11.68 -4.92 0.22
N PRO A 38 11.41 -6.24 0.10
CA PRO A 38 10.25 -6.88 0.70
C PRO A 38 10.22 -6.87 2.23
N ASP A 39 11.39 -6.68 2.86
CA ASP A 39 11.57 -6.63 4.31
C ASP A 39 11.33 -5.23 4.89
N ARG A 40 11.25 -4.19 4.05
CA ARG A 40 10.97 -2.82 4.47
C ARG A 40 9.50 -2.51 4.32
N VAL A 41 8.76 -2.75 5.40
CA VAL A 41 7.31 -2.56 5.46
C VAL A 41 6.96 -1.29 6.21
N LEU A 42 6.18 -0.42 5.58
CA LEU A 42 5.51 0.71 6.21
C LEU A 42 4.12 0.26 6.66
N ALA A 43 3.75 0.56 7.90
CA ALA A 43 2.44 0.25 8.44
C ALA A 43 1.66 1.54 8.70
N PHE A 44 0.42 1.57 8.24
CA PHE A 44 -0.51 2.66 8.44
C PHE A 44 -1.73 2.12 9.15
N ASP A 45 -2.18 2.80 10.21
CA ASP A 45 -3.54 2.58 10.69
C ASP A 45 -4.55 3.13 9.66
N ALA A 46 -5.83 2.82 9.87
CA ALA A 46 -6.90 3.23 8.96
C ALA A 46 -7.02 4.77 8.78
N VAL A 47 -6.72 5.56 9.81
CA VAL A 47 -6.82 7.02 9.75
C VAL A 47 -5.63 7.59 8.97
N ALA A 48 -4.41 7.19 9.33
CA ALA A 48 -3.20 7.60 8.64
C ALA A 48 -3.23 7.21 7.15
N TRP A 49 -3.78 6.04 6.82
CA TRP A 49 -3.94 5.62 5.44
C TRP A 49 -4.94 6.48 4.65
N ALA A 50 -6.04 6.90 5.29
CA ALA A 50 -7.01 7.78 4.66
C ALA A 50 -6.41 9.16 4.38
N GLU A 51 -5.74 9.76 5.36
CA GLU A 51 -5.06 11.06 5.22
C GLU A 51 -3.95 10.99 4.16
N PHE A 52 -3.12 9.96 4.17
CA PHE A 52 -2.09 9.76 3.15
C PHE A 52 -2.67 9.75 1.73
N ARG A 53 -3.80 9.05 1.53
CA ARG A 53 -4.46 9.01 0.22
C ARG A 53 -5.03 10.36 -0.20
N ILE A 54 -5.52 11.16 0.75
CA ILE A 54 -5.99 12.53 0.47
C ILE A 54 -4.79 13.38 0.03
N GLY A 55 -3.69 13.37 0.79
CA GLY A 55 -2.47 14.10 0.43
C GLY A 55 -1.92 13.72 -0.95
N VAL A 56 -1.90 12.43 -1.29
CA VAL A 56 -1.52 11.96 -2.64
C VAL A 56 -2.47 12.51 -3.71
N ALA A 57 -3.78 12.50 -3.48
CA ALA A 57 -4.76 13.00 -4.44
C ALA A 57 -4.70 14.53 -4.61
N GLU A 58 -4.30 15.25 -3.58
CA GLU A 58 -4.13 16.71 -3.58
C GLU A 58 -2.74 17.15 -4.10
N GLY A 59 -1.86 16.21 -4.44
CA GLY A 59 -0.51 16.51 -4.93
C GLY A 59 0.43 17.01 -3.83
N GLU A 60 0.14 16.73 -2.56
CA GLU A 60 0.96 17.16 -1.40
C GLU A 60 2.42 16.70 -1.53
N PHE A 61 2.65 15.57 -2.19
CA PHE A 61 3.95 14.94 -2.34
C PHE A 61 4.61 15.16 -3.71
N ASP A 62 4.01 15.99 -4.58
CA ASP A 62 4.56 16.33 -5.90
C ASP A 62 5.62 17.45 -5.78
N LEU A 63 6.76 17.12 -5.15
CA LEU A 63 7.89 18.03 -4.91
C LEU A 63 8.91 18.07 -6.06
#